data_AF-D8P8X1-F1
#
_entry.id   AF-D8P8X1-F1
#
_cell.length_a   1.000
_cell.length_b   1.000
_cell.length_c   1.000
_cell.angle_alpha   90.00
_cell.angle_beta   90.00
_cell.angle_gamma   90.00
#
_symmetry.space_group_name_H-M   'P 1'
#
loop_
_entity.id
_entity.type
_entity.pdbx_description
1 polymer ?
#
loop_
_entity_poly.entity_id
_entity_poly.type
_entity_poly.pdbx_seq_one_letter_code
_entity_poly.pdbx_strand_id
1 'polypeptide(L)' 'MKVLCAWCVRDGKPAFLREKFPLEDPSETHGLCGDHFTSLSASVGKVVTPRVWLLSRMHDLSWGLTRWAQRVMGRLWSLC' A
#
# COMPACT_ATOMS: atom_id res chain seq x y z
N MET A 1 13.33 -3.56 -14.91
CA MET A 1 11.87 -3.61 -15.09
C MET A 1 11.29 -2.22 -15.28
N LYS A 2 10.37 -2.08 -16.23
CA LYS A 2 9.70 -0.80 -16.53
C LYS A 2 8.42 -0.67 -15.72
N VAL A 3 8.14 0.52 -15.21
CA VAL A 3 6.92 0.84 -14.48
C VAL A 3 6.06 1.76 -15.34
N LEU A 4 4.88 1.28 -15.73
CA LEU A 4 3.93 1.98 -16.58
C LEU A 4 2.66 2.34 -15.79
N CYS A 5 1.97 3.41 -16.16
CA CYS A 5 0.66 3.74 -15.61
C CYS A 5 -0.44 2.95 -16.34
N ALA A 6 -1.14 2.07 -15.62
CA ALA A 6 -2.19 1.20 -16.17
C ALA A 6 -3.32 1.96 -16.88
N TRP A 7 -3.69 3.14 -16.39
CA TRP A 7 -4.76 3.96 -16.98
C TRP A 7 -4.27 4.77 -18.17
N CYS A 8 -3.09 5.41 -18.09
CA CYS A 8 -2.53 6.12 -19.24
C CYS A 8 -2.31 5.18 -20.44
N VAL A 9 -1.87 3.93 -20.19
CA VAL A 9 -1.74 2.91 -21.25
C VAL A 9 -3.08 2.69 -21.95
N ARG A 10 -4.16 2.55 -21.18
CA ARG A 10 -5.51 2.35 -21.73
C ARG A 10 -6.03 3.56 -22.51
N ASP A 11 -5.65 4.76 -22.09
CA ASP A 11 -6.02 6.02 -22.76
C ASP A 11 -5.13 6.35 -23.96
N GLY A 12 -4.13 5.50 -24.28
CA GLY A 12 -3.16 5.73 -25.36
C GLY A 12 -2.18 6.88 -25.07
N LYS A 13 -2.04 7.28 -23.79
CA LYS A 13 -1.18 8.39 -23.34
C LYS A 13 0.19 7.88 -22.89
N PRO A 14 1.22 8.75 -22.82
CA PRO A 14 2.51 8.38 -22.25
C PRO A 14 2.32 7.85 -20.83
N ALA A 15 2.62 6.56 -20.65
CA ALA A 15 2.39 5.85 -19.40
C ALA A 15 3.69 5.56 -18.65
N PHE A 16 4.85 5.77 -19.26
CA PHE A 16 6.12 5.48 -18.62
C PHE A 16 6.32 6.38 -17.39
N LEU A 17 6.47 5.75 -16.22
CA LEU A 17 6.68 6.45 -14.96
C LEU A 17 8.16 6.46 -14.59
N ARG A 18 8.77 5.27 -14.58
CA ARG A 18 10.17 5.05 -14.19
C ARG A 18 10.57 3.61 -14.44
N GLU A 19 11.84 3.32 -14.19
CA GLU A 19 12.33 1.96 -14.03
C GLU A 19 12.54 1.66 -12.54
N LYS A 20 12.51 0.37 -12.19
CA LYS A 20 12.83 -0.11 -10.86
C LYS A 20 13.77 -1.31 -10.98
N PHE A 21 14.64 -1.48 -9.99
CA PHE A 21 15.57 -2.60 -9.90
C PHE A 21 14.82 -3.94 -9.82
N PRO A 22 15.34 -5.02 -10.44
CA PRO A 22 16.53 -5.08 -11.32
C PRO A 22 16.30 -4.38 -12.66
N LEU A 23 17.30 -3.62 -13.13
CA LEU A 23 17.18 -2.77 -14.33
C LEU A 23 17.25 -3.59 -15.63
N GLU A 24 17.93 -4.73 -15.57
CA GLU A 24 18.16 -5.65 -16.69
C GLU A 24 16.93 -6.50 -17.03
N ASP A 25 15.93 -6.52 -16.14
CA ASP A 25 14.69 -7.25 -16.35
C ASP A 25 13.79 -6.48 -17.34
N PRO A 26 13.46 -7.06 -18.52
CA PRO A 26 12.59 -6.42 -19.51
C PRO A 26 11.12 -6.40 -19.08
N SER A 27 10.76 -7.06 -17.96
CA SER A 27 9.38 -7.13 -17.49
C SER A 27 8.76 -5.76 -17.28
N GLU A 28 7.48 -5.66 -17.65
CA GLU A 28 6.65 -4.49 -17.44
C GLU A 28 5.80 -4.67 -16.18
N THR A 29 5.76 -3.63 -15.36
CA THR A 29 4.96 -3.57 -14.13
C THR A 29 4.05 -2.36 -14.21
N HIS A 30 2.83 -2.51 -13.71
CA HIS A 30 1.80 -1.49 -13.86
C HIS A 30 1.50 -0.81 -12.51
N GLY A 31 1.37 0.51 -12.53
CA GLY A 31 1.00 1.36 -11.39
C GLY A 31 0.07 2.50 -11.83
N LEU A 32 -0.05 3.54 -11.00
CA LEU A 32 -0.80 4.74 -11.30
C LEU A 32 0.13 5.96 -11.28
N CYS A 33 -0.03 6.88 -12.23
CA CYS A 33 0.66 8.17 -12.19
C CYS A 33 0.11 9.03 -11.04
N GLY A 34 0.83 10.10 -10.66
CA GLY A 34 0.43 10.98 -9.57
C GLY A 34 -0.99 11.55 -9.73
N ASP A 35 -1.35 11.94 -10.96
CA ASP A 35 -2.67 12.51 -11.27
C ASP A 35 -3.78 11.47 -11.08
N HIS A 36 -3.59 10.28 -11.65
CA HIS A 36 -4.54 9.18 -11.53
C HIS A 36 -4.66 8.67 -10.10
N PHE A 37 -3.55 8.60 -9.37
CA PHE A 37 -3.55 8.25 -7.96
C PHE A 37 -4.33 9.29 -7.13
N THR A 38 -4.13 10.58 -7.39
CA THR A 38 -4.85 11.66 -6.69
C THR A 38 -6.35 11.66 -7.02
N SER A 39 -6.71 11.42 -8.28
CA SER A 39 -8.10 11.28 -8.68
C SER A 39 -8.77 10.07 -8.00
N LEU A 40 -8.06 8.94 -7.92
CA LEU A 40 -8.56 7.74 -7.25
C LEU A 40 -8.66 7.94 -5.72
N SER A 41 -7.67 8.57 -5.09
CA SER A 41 -7.70 8.81 -3.65
C SER A 41 -8.80 9.80 -3.26
N ALA A 42 -9.06 10.81 -4.09
CA ALA A 42 -10.17 11.74 -3.90
C ALA A 42 -11.54 11.04 -4.03
N SER A 43 -11.69 10.07 -4.94
CA SER A 43 -12.93 9.31 -5.06
C SER A 43 -13.12 8.33 -3.90
N VAL A 44 -12.05 7.64 -3.48
CA VAL A 44 -12.06 6.72 -2.33
C VAL A 44 -12.38 7.48 -1.04
N GLY A 45 -11.83 8.68 -0.84
CA GLY A 45 -12.09 9.50 0.35
C GLY A 45 -13.58 9.80 0.58
N LYS A 46 -14.40 9.82 -0.49
CA LYS A 46 -15.86 9.96 -0.36
C LYS A 46 -16.56 8.67 0.10
N VAL A 47 -15.94 7.51 -0.13
CA VAL A 47 -16.52 6.18 0.16
C VAL A 47 -16.06 5.64 1.52
N VAL A 48 -14.97 6.19 2.10
CA VAL A 48 -14.55 5.82 3.47
C VAL A 48 -15.58 6.35 4.47
N THR A 49 -16.55 5.49 4.81
CA THR A 49 -17.51 5.80 5.85
C THR A 49 -16.81 5.85 7.22
N PRO A 50 -17.32 6.64 8.18
CA PRO A 50 -16.77 6.71 9.53
C PRO A 50 -16.61 5.34 10.20
N ARG A 51 -17.52 4.41 9.87
CA ARG A 51 -17.51 3.04 10.37
C ARG A 51 -16.29 2.24 9.88
N VAL A 52 -15.95 2.30 8.60
CA VAL A 52 -14.79 1.57 8.04
C VAL A 52 -13.48 2.15 8.58
N TRP A 53 -13.40 3.48 8.68
CA TRP A 53 -12.25 4.14 9.29
C TRP A 53 -12.05 3.70 10.75
N LEU A 54 -13.13 3.66 11.55
CA LEU A 54 -13.07 3.22 12.94
C LEU A 54 -12.63 1.76 13.06
N LEU A 55 -13.12 0.88 12.19
CA LEU A 55 -12.74 -0.54 12.18
C LEU A 55 -11.27 -0.73 11.81
N SER A 56 -10.76 -0.04 10.78
CA SER A 56 -9.33 -0.05 10.46
C SER A 56 -8.47 0.45 11.62
N ARG A 57 -8.91 1.53 12.29
CA ARG A 57 -8.20 2.06 13.46
C ARG A 57 -8.15 1.08 14.64
N MET A 58 -9.26 0.37 14.90
CA MET A 58 -9.31 -0.65 15.94
C MET A 58 -8.43 -1.86 15.60
N HIS A 59 -8.38 -2.26 14.33
CA HIS A 59 -7.50 -3.33 13.85
C HIS A 59 -6.00 -2.98 14.01
N ASP A 60 -5.60 -1.74 13.75
CA ASP A 60 -4.21 -1.31 13.97
C ASP A 60 -3.82 -1.35 15.46
N LEU A 61 -4.74 -0.98 16.36
CA LEU A 61 -4.52 -1.04 17.81
C LEU A 61 -4.39 -2.49 18.30
N SER A 62 -5.24 -3.39 17.81
CA SER A 62 -5.16 -4.81 18.18
C SER A 62 -3.84 -5.44 17.74
N TRP A 63 -3.31 -5.06 16.57
CA TRP A 63 -1.99 -5.49 16.11
C TRP A 63 -0.84 -4.98 16.99
N GLY A 64 -0.95 -3.73 17.47
CA GLY A 64 0.01 -3.19 18.44
C GLY A 64 0.02 -3.96 19.76
N LEU A 65 -1.16 -4.31 20.26
CA LEU A 65 -1.37 -5.09 21.48
C LEU A 65 -0.83 -6.52 21.36
N THR A 66 -1.13 -7.22 20.27
CA THR A 66 -0.62 -8.58 20.05
C THR A 66 0.90 -8.59 19.94
N ARG A 67 1.49 -7.61 19.24
CA ARG A 67 2.95 -7.47 19.15
C ARG A 67 3.59 -7.13 20.49
N TRP A 68 2.94 -6.32 21.32
CA TRP A 68 3.42 -6.04 22.68
C TRP A 68 3.35 -7.30 23.56
N ALA A 69 2.22 -8.01 23.56
CA ALA A 69 2.04 -9.25 24.31
C ALA A 69 3.07 -10.31 23.92
N GLN A 70 3.35 -10.48 22.62
CA GLN A 70 4.41 -11.37 22.14
C GLN A 70 5.80 -10.98 22.67
N ARG A 71 6.13 -9.68 22.73
CA ARG A 71 7.42 -9.22 23.28
C ARG A 71 7.51 -9.45 24.79
N VAL A 72 6.42 -9.25 25.53
CA VAL A 72 6.39 -9.46 26.99
C VAL A 72 6.51 -10.94 27.31
N MET A 73 5.77 -11.80 26.61
CA MET A 73 5.87 -13.25 26.80
C MET A 73 7.24 -13.80 26.40
N GLY A 74 7.83 -13.33 25.30
CA GLY A 74 9.21 -13.71 24.92
C GLY A 74 10.26 -13.26 25.94
N ARG A 75 10.03 -12.13 26.61
CA ARG A 75 10.92 -11.61 27.67
C ARG A 75 10.75 -12.36 28.99
N LEU A 76 9.53 -12.78 29.33
CA LEU A 76 9.27 -13.64 30.49
C LEU A 76 9.84 -15.06 30.28
N TRP A 77 9.73 -15.63 29.08
CA TRP A 77 10.28 -16.96 28.78
C TRP A 77 11.81 -16.99 28.82
N SER A 78 12.48 -15.88 28.49
CA SER A 78 13.94 -15.78 28.55
C SER A 78 14.52 -15.61 29.98
N LEU A 79 13.67 -15.45 31.00
CA LEU A 79 14.04 -15.22 32.41
C LEU A 79 13.73 -16.41 33.33
N CYS A 80 13.18 -17.51 32.80
CA CYS A 80 13.04 -18.81 33.47
C CYS A 80 14.00 -19.82 32.84
#